data_AF-A0A7D5CJ84-F1
#
_entry.id   AF-A0A7D5CJ84-F1
#
_cell.length_a   1.000
_cell.length_b   1.000
_cell.length_c   1.000
_cell.angle_alpha   90.00
_cell.angle_beta   90.00
_cell.angle_gamma   90.00
#
_symmetry.space_group_name_H-M   'P 1'
#
loop_
_entity.id
_entity.type
_entity.pdbx_description
1 polymer ?
#
loop_
_entity_poly.entity_id
_entity_poly.type
_entity_poly.pdbx_seq_one_letter_code
_entity_poly.pdbx_strand_id
1 'polypeptide(L)' 'MDERTRTALGLGSASILVVAGTLATGYLPSTPRSQLLAGGLIVAGFALGFLVLGEFELPD' A
#
# COMPACT_ATOMS: atom_id res chain seq x y z
N MET A 1 21.37 6.17 -0.77
CA MET A 1 20.50 5.68 0.32
C MET A 1 20.87 4.25 0.58
N ASP A 2 21.10 3.87 1.82
CA ASP A 2 21.41 2.48 2.17
C ASP A 2 20.20 1.57 1.95
N GLU A 3 20.47 0.29 1.68
CA GLU A 3 19.46 -0.74 1.45
C GLU A 3 18.43 -0.78 2.58
N ARG A 4 18.91 -0.76 3.83
CA ARG A 4 18.06 -0.73 5.03
C ARG A 4 17.14 0.50 5.07
N THR A 5 17.63 1.67 4.63
CA THR A 5 16.81 2.89 4.57
C THR A 5 15.74 2.77 3.50
N ARG A 6 16.06 2.18 2.35
CA ARG A 6 15.10 1.94 1.25
C ARG A 6 14.00 0.96 1.67
N THR A 7 14.37 -0.15 2.32
CA THR A 7 13.40 -1.12 2.86
C THR A 7 12.52 -0.50 3.93
N ALA A 8 13.09 0.25 4.87
CA ALA A 8 12.31 0.89 5.94
C ALA A 8 11.31 1.91 5.39
N LEU A 9 11.73 2.73 4.42
CA LEU A 9 10.83 3.67 3.75
C LEU A 9 9.75 2.94 2.96
N GLY A 10 10.11 1.90 2.21
CA GLY A 10 9.15 1.10 1.43
C GLY A 10 8.08 0.44 2.28
N LEU A 11 8.48 -0.26 3.35
CA LEU A 11 7.56 -0.90 4.28
C LEU A 11 6.75 0.12 5.10
N GLY A 12 7.36 1.25 5.46
CA GLY A 12 6.67 2.36 6.11
C GLY A 12 5.56 2.94 5.22
N SER A 13 5.88 3.23 3.95
CA SER A 13 4.91 3.72 2.97
C SER A 13 3.81 2.70 2.69
N ALA A 14 4.14 1.41 2.55
CA ALA A 14 3.18 0.33 2.39
C ALA A 14 2.18 0.30 3.56
N SER A 15 2.71 0.36 4.79
CA SER A 15 1.89 0.38 6.01
C SER A 15 0.95 1.59 6.07
N ILE A 16 1.45 2.78 5.71
CA ILE A 16 0.65 4.01 5.66
C ILE A 16 -0.50 3.87 4.66
N LEU A 17 -0.25 3.30 3.47
CA LEU A 17 -1.29 3.09 2.46
C LEU A 17 -2.39 2.15 2.95
N VAL A 18 -2.03 1.03 3.59
CA VAL A 18 -3.00 0.08 4.16
C VAL A 18 -3.84 0.73 5.25
N VAL A 19 -3.21 1.45 6.18
CA VAL A 19 -3.92 2.15 7.26
C VAL A 19 -4.82 3.25 6.71
N ALA A 20 -4.31 4.07 5.78
CA ALA A 20 -5.08 5.15 5.16
C ALA A 20 -6.30 4.61 4.40
N GLY A 21 -6.12 3.53 3.61
CA GLY A 21 -7.22 2.87 2.92
C GLY A 21 -8.24 2.28 3.89
N THR A 22 -7.78 1.66 4.98
CA THR A 22 -8.67 1.12 6.03
C THR A 22 -9.49 2.23 6.68
N LEU A 23 -8.86 3.33 7.09
CA LEU A 23 -9.57 4.50 7.64
C LEU A 23 -10.55 5.08 6.62
N ALA A 24 -10.17 5.16 5.34
CA ALA A 24 -11.03 5.65 4.28
C ALA A 24 -12.32 4.82 4.14
N THR A 25 -12.31 3.51 4.43
CA THR A 25 -13.54 2.69 4.43
C THR A 25 -14.56 3.15 5.46
N GLY A 26 -14.10 3.70 6.59
CA GLY A 26 -14.95 4.18 7.68
C GLY A 26 -15.31 5.66 7.60
N TYR A 27 -14.45 6.49 6.99
CA TYR A 27 -14.66 7.94 6.92
C TYR A 27 -15.31 8.44 5.62
N LEU A 28 -15.16 7.72 4.50
CA LEU A 28 -15.74 8.15 3.24
C LEU A 28 -17.21 7.71 3.10
N PRO A 29 -18.04 8.44 2.35
CA PRO A 29 -19.40 8.01 2.02
C PRO A 29 -19.40 6.64 1.34
N SER A 30 -20.40 5.80 1.62
CA SER A 30 -20.57 4.44 1.09
C SER A 30 -20.99 4.41 -0.39
N THR A 31 -20.34 5.20 -1.23
CA THR A 31 -20.51 5.19 -2.68
C THR A 31 -19.49 4.27 -3.34
N PRO A 32 -19.80 3.69 -4.52
CA PRO A 32 -18.85 2.81 -5.22
C PRO A 32 -17.48 3.46 -5.47
N ARG A 33 -17.44 4.76 -5.79
CA ARG A 33 -16.18 5.48 -6.05
C ARG A 33 -15.31 5.57 -4.80
N SER A 34 -15.91 5.90 -3.66
CA SER A 34 -15.21 5.96 -2.38
C SER A 34 -14.64 4.60 -1.98
N GLN A 35 -15.41 3.53 -2.19
CA GLN A 35 -14.95 2.18 -1.85
C GLN A 35 -13.84 1.68 -2.77
N LEU A 36 -13.89 2.01 -4.07
CA LEU A 36 -12.78 1.73 -4.99
C LEU A 36 -11.52 2.47 -4.58
N LEU A 37 -11.62 3.72 -4.14
CA LEU A 37 -10.48 4.48 -3.62
C LEU A 37 -9.91 3.82 -2.35
N ALA A 38 -10.77 3.52 -1.37
CA ALA A 38 -10.36 2.93 -0.11
C ALA A 38 -9.72 1.54 -0.30
N GLY A 39 -10.38 0.66 -1.05
CA GLY A 39 -9.85 -0.65 -1.41
C GLY A 39 -8.58 -0.57 -2.25
N GLY A 40 -8.52 0.37 -3.20
CA GLY A 40 -7.34 0.62 -4.03
C GLY A 40 -6.11 1.01 -3.21
N LEU A 41 -6.27 1.87 -2.20
CA LEU A 41 -5.19 2.22 -1.27
C LEU A 41 -4.66 1.01 -0.50
N ILE A 42 -5.55 0.14 -0.02
CA ILE A 42 -5.17 -1.09 0.69
C ILE A 42 -4.39 -2.02 -0.24
N VAL A 43 -4.91 -2.28 -1.44
CA VAL A 43 -4.26 -3.15 -2.44
C VAL A 43 -2.90 -2.58 -2.84
N ALA A 44 -2.80 -1.26 -3.07
CA ALA A 44 -1.54 -0.60 -3.39
C ALA A 44 -0.51 -0.73 -2.26
N GLY A 45 -0.95 -0.62 -1.01
CA GLY A 45 -0.09 -0.82 0.16
C GLY A 45 0.49 -2.23 0.22
N PHE A 46 -0.34 -3.26 0.04
CA PHE A 46 0.15 -4.64 -0.01
C PHE A 46 1.05 -4.92 -1.22
N ALA A 47 0.69 -4.42 -2.40
CA ALA A 47 1.51 -4.56 -3.61
C ALA A 47 2.89 -3.92 -3.43
N LEU A 48 2.96 -2.73 -2.82
CA LEU A 48 4.22 -2.07 -2.51
C LEU A 48 5.05 -2.87 -1.50
N GLY A 49 4.42 -3.35 -0.42
CA GLY A 49 5.09 -4.18 0.58
C GLY A 49 5.68 -5.45 -0.03
N PHE A 50 4.92 -6.11 -0.90
CA PHE A 50 5.35 -7.30 -1.63
C PHE A 50 6.54 -7.00 -2.57
N LEU A 51 6.50 -5.88 -3.30
CA LEU A 51 7.61 -5.45 -4.17
C LEU A 51 8.87 -5.09 -3.38
N VAL A 52 8.73 -4.41 -2.24
CA VAL A 52 9.85 -4.02 -1.37
C VAL A 52 10.53 -5.23 -0.72
N LEU A 53 9.77 -6.29 -0.43
CA LEU A 53 10.31 -7.55 0.08
C LEU A 53 10.97 -8.42 -0.98
N GLY A 54 10.90 -8.02 -2.26
CA GLY A 54 11.58 -8.73 -3.35
C GLY A 54 10.89 -10.03 -3.76
N GLU A 55 9.62 -10.23 -3.38
CA GLU A 55 8.83 -11.42 -3.77
C GLU A 55 8.36 -11.37 -5.24
N PHE A 56 8.62 -10.26 -5.95
CA PHE A 56 8.47 -10.12 -7.40
C PHE A 56 9.84 -10.24 -8.07
N GLU A 57 10.27 -11.45 -8.43
CA GLU A 57 11.22 -11.60 -9.54
C GLU A 57 10.45 -11.28 -10.83
N LEU A 58 10.62 -10.06 -11.36
CA LEU A 58 10.12 -9.71 -12.68
C LEU A 58 11.03 -10.43 -13.70
N PRO A 59 10.48 -11.26 -14.61
CA PRO A 59 11.28 -11.86 -15.67
C PRO A 59 11.87 -10.76 -16.57
N ASP A 60 13.13 -10.94 -16.98
CA ASP A 60 13.91 -10.03 -17.84
C ASP A 60 13.19 -9.61 -19.14
#